data_AF-F9F1P1-F1
#
_entry.id   AF-F9F1P1-F1
#
_cell.length_a   1.000
_cell.length_b   1.000
_cell.length_c   1.000
_cell.angle_alpha   90.00
_cell.angle_beta   90.00
_cell.angle_gamma   90.00
#
_symmetry.space_group_name_H-M   'P 1'
#
loop_
_entity.id
_entity.type
_entity.pdbx_description
1 polymer ?
#
loop_
_entity_poly.entity_id
_entity_poly.type
_entity_poly.pdbx_seq_one_letter_code
_entity_poly.pdbx_strand_id
1 'polypeptide(L)'
;CNGARPTCSQCRAKHSDCVYRQTPEDNFRKRLEALQVSHPAAVIYRAIQTRPEAEVHEIVRRIRAGADAETIARQLSTADLLLQVQLEPETR
;
A
#
# COMPACT_ATOMS: atom_id res chain seq x y z
N CYS A 1 -18.85 24.95 -7.10
CA CYS A 1 -17.81 24.00 -7.55
C CYS A 1 -18.48 22.65 -7.77
N ASN A 2 -18.31 22.00 -8.93
CA ASN A 2 -18.92 20.68 -9.21
C ASN A 2 -18.01 19.49 -8.84
N GLY A 3 -16.85 19.76 -8.22
CA GLY A 3 -15.91 18.71 -7.78
C GLY A 3 -15.13 17.99 -8.89
N ALA A 4 -15.35 18.33 -10.17
CA ALA A 4 -14.60 17.74 -11.27
C ALA A 4 -13.11 18.14 -11.19
N ARG A 5 -12.23 17.15 -11.36
CA ARG A 5 -10.76 17.31 -11.34
C ARG A 5 -10.21 17.10 -12.76
N PRO A 6 -9.16 17.83 -13.19
CA PRO A 6 -8.39 18.81 -12.41
C PRO A 6 -9.07 20.18 -12.24
N THR A 7 -10.02 20.54 -13.11
CA THR A 7 -10.68 21.86 -13.11
C THR A 7 -12.20 21.70 -13.00
N CYS A 8 -12.82 22.39 -12.03
CA CYS A 8 -14.28 22.36 -11.88
C CYS A 8 -14.98 23.15 -12.99
N SER A 9 -16.25 22.83 -13.28
CA SER A 9 -17.03 23.47 -14.36
C SER A 9 -17.09 25.00 -14.23
N GLN A 10 -17.19 25.50 -13.01
CA GLN A 10 -17.22 26.92 -12.68
C GLN A 10 -15.89 27.62 -12.99
N CYS A 11 -14.76 27.04 -12.55
CA CYS A 11 -13.43 27.61 -12.81
C CYS A 11 -13.06 27.53 -14.30
N ARG A 12 -13.49 26.47 -14.98
CA ARG A 12 -13.33 26.33 -16.44
C ARG A 12 -14.08 27.42 -17.18
N ALA A 13 -15.33 27.70 -16.81
CA ALA A 13 -16.14 28.75 -17.43
C ALA A 13 -15.59 30.16 -17.15
N LYS A 14 -14.93 30.35 -16.00
CA LYS A 14 -14.36 31.64 -15.59
C LYS A 14 -12.90 31.83 -16.00
N HIS A 15 -12.30 30.86 -16.70
CA HIS A 15 -10.87 30.85 -17.05
C HIS A 15 -9.96 31.18 -15.85
N SER A 16 -10.32 30.70 -14.66
CA SER A 16 -9.62 30.97 -13.41
C SER A 16 -8.91 29.72 -12.90
N ASP A 17 -7.80 29.89 -12.20
CA ASP A 17 -7.09 28.79 -11.54
C ASP A 17 -7.99 28.07 -10.52
N CYS A 18 -8.10 26.75 -10.68
CA CYS A 18 -8.91 25.89 -9.84
C CYS A 18 -8.05 25.21 -8.78
N VAL A 19 -7.81 25.90 -7.67
CA VAL A 19 -6.96 25.40 -6.59
C VAL A 19 -7.79 24.60 -5.59
N TYR A 20 -7.59 23.28 -5.55
CA TYR A 20 -8.11 22.42 -4.49
C TYR A 20 -7.13 22.42 -3.32
N ARG A 21 -7.43 23.19 -2.27
CA ARG A 21 -6.63 23.22 -1.03
C ARG A 21 -6.79 21.86 -0.34
N GLN A 22 -5.67 21.16 -0.10
CA GLN A 22 -5.69 19.93 0.69
C GLN A 22 -6.07 20.28 2.13
N THR A 23 -7.11 19.63 2.64
CA THR A 23 -7.51 19.78 4.03
C THR A 23 -6.75 18.78 4.91
N PRO A 24 -6.64 19.02 6.24
CA PRO A 24 -6.13 18.00 7.16
C PRO A 24 -6.88 16.66 7.02
N GLU A 25 -8.19 16.70 6.77
CA GLU A 25 -9.05 15.54 6.53
C GLU A 25 -8.62 14.73 5.29
N ASP A 26 -8.26 15.39 4.18
CA ASP A 26 -7.71 14.71 3.00
C ASP A 26 -6.40 13.97 3.32
N ASN A 27 -5.59 14.51 4.23
CA ASN A 27 -4.35 13.85 4.68
C ASN A 27 -4.64 12.66 5.60
N PHE A 28 -5.62 12.77 6.50
CA PHE A 28 -6.03 11.63 7.34
C PHE A 28 -6.59 10.48 6.50
N ARG A 29 -7.41 10.78 5.48
CA ARG A 29 -7.95 9.76 4.58
C ARG A 29 -6.85 9.05 3.79
N LYS A 30 -5.92 9.80 3.20
CA LYS A 30 -4.74 9.21 2.53
C LYS A 30 -3.89 8.37 3.48
N ARG A 31 -3.69 8.84 4.72
CA ARG A 31 -2.92 8.11 5.73
C ARG A 31 -3.63 6.83 6.17
N LEU A 32 -4.96 6.86 6.29
CA LEU A 32 -5.78 5.68 6.58
C LEU A 32 -5.72 4.67 5.42
N GLU A 33 -5.86 5.13 4.17
CA GLU A 33 -5.72 4.29 2.98
C GLU A 33 -4.32 3.65 2.92
N ALA A 34 -3.26 4.41 3.21
CA ALA A 34 -1.90 3.88 3.29
C ALA A 34 -1.73 2.85 4.41
N LEU A 35 -2.31 3.11 5.60
CA LEU A 35 -2.30 2.19 6.73
C LEU A 35 -3.08 0.89 6.44
N GLN A 36 -4.16 0.97 5.67
CA GLN A 36 -4.92 -0.20 5.24
C GLN A 36 -4.13 -1.07 4.27
N VAL A 37 -3.36 -0.46 3.36
CA VAL A 37 -2.46 -1.18 2.46
C VAL A 37 -1.29 -1.83 3.22
N SER A 38 -0.82 -1.20 4.29
CA SER A 38 0.26 -1.74 5.14
C SER A 38 -0.23 -2.60 6.32
N HIS A 39 -1.54 -2.83 6.45
CA HIS A 39 -2.05 -3.60 7.58
C HIS A 39 -1.51 -5.04 7.50
N PRO A 40 -1.00 -5.63 8.60
CA PRO A 40 -0.45 -6.98 8.60
C PRO A 40 -1.32 -8.04 7.91
N ALA A 41 -2.63 -8.01 8.13
CA ALA A 41 -3.57 -8.91 7.47
C ALA A 41 -3.58 -8.75 5.93
N ALA A 42 -3.51 -7.52 5.42
CA ALA A 42 -3.46 -7.26 3.98
C ALA A 42 -2.14 -7.74 3.35
N VAL A 43 -1.01 -7.54 4.06
CA VAL A 43 0.31 -8.04 3.64
C VAL A 43 0.31 -9.56 3.58
N ILE A 44 -0.16 -10.23 4.64
CA ILE A 44 -0.24 -11.69 4.72
C ILE A 44 -1.19 -12.24 3.64
N TYR A 45 -2.36 -11.62 3.46
CA TYR A 45 -3.32 -12.04 2.45
C TYR A 45 -2.74 -11.96 1.04
N ARG A 46 -2.06 -10.86 0.70
CA ARG A 46 -1.38 -10.72 -0.60
C ARG A 46 -0.28 -11.77 -0.78
N ALA A 47 0.53 -12.00 0.25
CA ALA A 47 1.57 -13.02 0.21
C ALA A 47 1.00 -14.42 -0.07
N ILE A 48 -0.14 -14.76 0.52
CA ILE A 48 -0.85 -16.02 0.23
C ILE A 48 -1.34 -16.09 -1.22
N GLN A 49 -1.76 -14.96 -1.81
CA GLN A 49 -2.24 -14.93 -3.19
C GLN A 49 -1.14 -15.03 -4.24
N THR A 50 0.07 -14.53 -3.96
CA THR A 50 1.09 -14.31 -4.99
C THR A 50 2.32 -15.21 -4.88
N ARG A 51 2.57 -15.85 -3.73
CA ARG A 51 3.78 -16.65 -3.48
C ARG A 51 3.59 -18.12 -3.84
N PRO A 52 4.70 -18.88 -4.04
CA PRO A 52 4.64 -20.32 -4.28
C PRO A 52 3.99 -21.09 -3.13
N GLU A 53 3.35 -22.22 -3.45
CA GLU A 53 2.59 -23.05 -2.50
C GLU A 53 3.40 -23.47 -1.25
N ALA A 54 4.69 -23.74 -1.42
CA ALA A 54 5.59 -24.08 -0.31
C ALA A 54 5.75 -22.93 0.70
N GLU A 55 5.85 -21.68 0.22
CA GLU A 55 5.90 -20.50 1.08
C GLU A 55 4.55 -20.25 1.75
N VAL A 56 3.45 -20.43 1.00
CA VAL A 56 2.08 -20.31 1.53
C VAL A 56 1.86 -21.28 2.69
N HIS A 57 2.31 -22.54 2.55
CA HIS A 57 2.22 -23.54 3.62
C HIS A 57 2.93 -23.09 4.88
N GLU A 58 4.13 -22.50 4.77
CA GLU A 58 4.88 -22.00 5.92
C GLU A 58 4.19 -20.80 6.58
N ILE A 59 3.64 -19.88 5.79
CA ILE A 59 2.86 -18.73 6.29
C ILE A 59 1.65 -19.25 7.10
N VAL A 60 0.88 -20.17 6.54
CA VAL A 60 -0.31 -20.75 7.20
C VAL A 60 0.08 -21.53 8.46
N ARG A 61 1.20 -22.26 8.44
CA ARG A 61 1.72 -22.97 9.61
C ARG A 61 2.01 -22.01 10.77
N ARG A 62 2.64 -20.87 10.50
CA ARG A 62 2.93 -19.84 11.51
C ARG A 62 1.67 -19.21 12.08
N ILE A 63 0.69 -18.91 11.22
CA ILE A 63 -0.63 -18.39 11.66
C ILE A 63 -1.29 -19.38 12.63
N ARG A 64 -1.32 -20.67 12.27
CA ARG A 64 -1.91 -21.72 13.12
C ARG A 64 -1.15 -21.96 14.42
N ALA A 65 0.15 -21.70 14.44
CA ALA A 65 0.97 -21.77 15.64
C ALA A 65 0.76 -20.57 16.59
N GLY A 66 -0.08 -19.59 16.22
CA GLY A 66 -0.35 -18.41 17.03
C GLY A 66 0.72 -17.33 16.93
N ALA A 67 1.54 -17.35 15.87
CA ALA A 67 2.52 -16.28 15.65
C ALA A 67 1.80 -14.94 15.38
N ASP A 68 2.36 -13.88 15.94
CA ASP A 68 1.83 -12.53 15.82
C ASP A 68 1.84 -12.03 14.36
N ALA A 69 0.72 -11.43 13.92
CA ALA A 69 0.53 -11.02 12.54
C ALA A 69 1.50 -9.91 12.12
N GLU A 70 1.83 -8.97 13.01
CA GLU A 70 2.81 -7.91 12.75
C GLU A 70 4.19 -8.51 12.46
N THR A 71 4.57 -9.52 13.24
CA THR A 71 5.82 -10.26 13.08
C THR A 71 5.88 -11.00 11.74
N ILE A 72 4.81 -11.72 11.37
CA ILE A 72 4.74 -12.42 10.09
C ILE A 72 4.81 -11.42 8.93
N ALA A 73 4.00 -10.35 8.98
CA ALA A 73 3.96 -9.33 7.93
C ALA A 73 5.33 -8.66 7.75
N ARG A 74 6.02 -8.32 8.85
CA ARG A 74 7.37 -7.75 8.80
C ARG A 74 8.36 -8.68 8.09
N GLN A 75 8.36 -9.97 8.43
CA GLN A 75 9.25 -10.95 7.79
C GLN A 75 8.98 -11.08 6.30
N LEU A 76 7.71 -11.05 5.89
CA LEU A 76 7.33 -11.09 4.47
C LEU A 76 7.81 -9.84 3.73
N SER A 77 7.61 -8.66 4.30
CA SER A 77 8.09 -7.40 3.71
C SER A 77 9.62 -7.31 3.65
N THR A 78 10.34 -7.81 4.66
CA THR A 78 11.81 -7.85 4.65
C THR A 78 12.35 -8.82 3.60
N ALA A 79 11.69 -9.98 3.41
CA ALA A 79 12.07 -10.93 2.37
C ALA A 79 11.92 -10.33 0.96
N ASP A 80 10.82 -9.62 0.70
CA ASP A 80 10.61 -8.94 -0.59
C ASP A 80 11.65 -7.83 -0.83
N LEU A 81 12.01 -7.07 0.21
CA LEU A 81 13.04 -6.02 0.13
C LEU A 81 14.43 -6.61 -0.21
N LEU A 82 14.79 -7.73 0.40
CA LEU A 82 16.08 -8.39 0.14
C LEU A 82 16.15 -8.96 -1.28
N LEU A 83 15.04 -9.48 -1.81
CA LEU A 83 14.97 -9.94 -3.20
C LEU A 83 15.10 -8.77 -4.18
N GLN A 84 14.50 -7.61 -3.88
CA GLN A 84 14.63 -6.41 -4.70
C GLN A 84 16.07 -5.88 -4.76
N VAL A 85 16.79 -5.88 -3.63
CA VAL A 85 18.20 -5.45 -3.57
C VAL A 85 19.12 -6.36 -4.39
N GLN A 86 18.81 -7.64 -4.52
CA GLN A 86 19.60 -8.56 -5.35
C GLN A 86 19.33 -8.40 -6.86
N LEU A 87 18.23 -7.76 -7.25
CA LEU A 87 17.85 -7.55 -8.65
C LEU A 87 18.38 -6.23 -9.22
N GLU A 88 19.01 -5.37 -8.42
CA GLU A 88 19.77 -4.20 -8.89
C GLU A 88 21.28 -4.51 -8.94
N PRO A 89 21.80 -5.14 -10.01
CA PRO A 89 23.22 -5.02 -10.32
C PRO A 89 23.46 -3.61 -10.86
N GLU A 90 24.45 -2.93 -10.27
CA GLU A 90 24.98 -1.65 -10.71
C GLU A 90 25.09 -1.56 -12.24
N THR A 91 24.26 -0.70 -12.85
CA THR A 91 24.55 -0.16 -14.17
C THR A 91 25.62 0.91 -14.01
N ARG A 92 26.88 0.49 -14.11
CA ARG A 92 28.01 1.37 -14.39
C ARG A 92 28.41 1.26 -15.86
#